data_AF-A0A2V7JWU5-F1
#
_entry.id   AF-A0A2V7JWU5-F1
#
_cell.length_a   1.000
_cell.length_b   1.000
_cell.length_c   1.000
_cell.angle_alpha   90.00
_cell.angle_beta   90.00
_cell.angle_gamma   90.00
#
_symmetry.space_group_name_H-M   'P 1'
#
loop_
_entity.id
_entity.type
_entity.pdbx_description
1 polymer ?
#
loop_
_entity_poly.entity_id
_entity_poly.type
_entity_poly.pdbx_seq_one_letter_code
_entity_poly.pdbx_strand_id
1 'polypeptide(L)'
;MTGFLLALAAFSATLAGGLFALKFRAGLHFILAFTAGVLLGVVSFDILPEIFGLAHEQGLDATGAMIALVAGFLLFHGLEKFVLIHHGHEGDYATHRHPRVGVVSALALVGHSFMDGVAIGLAFKVSPAVGIPVAIAVIAHDFCDG
;
A
#
# COMPACT_ATOMS: atom_id res chain seq x y z
N MET A 1 2.22 13.68 24.81
CA MET A 1 3.53 14.01 24.19
C MET A 1 3.94 12.98 23.14
N THR A 2 3.76 11.68 23.41
CA THR A 2 4.03 10.58 22.47
C THR A 2 3.27 10.66 21.14
N GLY A 3 1.96 10.96 21.15
CA GLY A 3 1.17 11.04 19.91
C GLY A 3 1.63 12.12 18.93
N PHE A 4 2.11 13.27 19.43
CA PHE A 4 2.65 14.32 18.57
C PHE A 4 3.96 13.89 17.90
N LEU A 5 4.83 13.17 18.61
CA LEU A 5 6.07 12.63 18.05
C LEU A 5 5.80 11.59 16.97
N LEU A 6 4.79 10.73 17.17
CA LEU A 6 4.38 9.74 16.17
C LEU A 6 3.81 10.41 14.91
N ALA A 7 2.95 11.43 15.07
CA ALA A 7 2.42 12.19 13.95
C ALA A 7 3.54 12.94 13.19
N LEU A 8 4.51 13.51 13.90
CA LEU A 8 5.67 14.16 13.29
C LEU A 8 6.56 13.16 12.55
N ALA A 9 6.73 11.95 13.10
CA ALA A 9 7.50 10.88 12.46
C ALA A 9 6.81 10.39 11.18
N ALA A 10 5.50 10.11 11.23
CA ALA A 10 4.66 9.77 10.09
C ALA A 10 4.74 10.83 8.98
N PHE A 11 4.49 12.10 9.33
CA PHE A 11 4.62 13.23 8.39
C PHE A 11 6.02 13.33 7.78
N SER A 12 7.07 13.15 8.59
CA SER A 12 8.45 13.21 8.12
C SER A 12 8.77 12.04 7.19
N ALA A 13 8.20 10.86 7.44
CA ALA A 13 8.35 9.69 6.58
C ALA A 13 7.71 9.93 5.21
N THR A 14 6.45 10.35 5.15
CA THR A 14 5.77 10.69 3.88
C THR A 14 6.47 11.80 3.13
N LEU A 15 6.90 12.86 3.83
CA LEU A 15 7.65 13.95 3.18
C LEU A 15 8.99 13.46 2.63
N ALA A 16 9.72 12.64 3.39
CA ALA A 16 10.99 12.07 2.95
C ALA A 16 10.82 11.14 1.75
N GLY A 17 9.78 10.29 1.76
CA GLY A 17 9.37 9.45 0.64
C GLY A 17 9.14 10.26 -0.63
N GLY A 18 8.30 11.29 -0.54
CA GLY A 18 7.97 12.12 -1.70
C GLY A 18 9.17 12.93 -2.21
N LEU A 19 9.98 13.50 -1.31
CA LEU A 19 11.22 14.16 -1.72
C LEU A 19 12.21 13.19 -2.36
N PHE A 20 12.30 11.96 -1.85
CA PHE A 20 13.13 10.90 -2.41
C PHE A 20 12.63 10.52 -3.81
N ALA A 21 11.32 10.31 -3.99
CA ALA A 21 10.71 10.01 -5.28
C ALA A 21 10.93 11.14 -6.30
N LEU A 22 10.83 12.40 -5.87
CA LEU A 22 11.11 13.58 -6.70
C LEU A 22 12.59 13.68 -7.10
N LYS A 23 13.52 13.35 -6.20
CA LYS A 23 14.97 13.41 -6.45
C LYS A 23 15.46 12.25 -7.32
N PHE A 24 14.91 11.05 -7.13
CA PHE A 24 15.34 9.81 -7.77
C PHE A 24 14.30 9.26 -8.75
N ARG A 25 13.61 10.13 -9.50
CA ARG A 25 12.60 9.73 -10.50
C ARG A 25 13.11 8.68 -11.48
N ALA A 26 14.38 8.80 -11.89
CA ALA A 26 15.00 7.85 -12.80
C ALA A 26 15.24 6.46 -12.17
N GLY A 27 15.24 6.33 -10.84
CA GLY A 27 15.44 5.06 -10.13
C GLY A 27 14.17 4.41 -9.59
N LEU A 28 13.01 5.09 -9.66
CA LEU A 28 11.74 4.59 -9.12
C LEU A 28 11.37 3.22 -9.68
N HIS A 29 11.66 2.94 -10.94
CA HIS A 29 11.37 1.64 -11.55
C HIS A 29 12.15 0.49 -10.90
N PHE A 30 13.35 0.72 -10.34
CA PHE A 30 14.08 -0.29 -9.57
C PHE A 30 13.42 -0.56 -8.21
N ILE A 31 12.90 0.48 -7.56
CA ILE A 31 12.22 0.37 -6.26
C ILE A 31 10.87 -0.32 -6.44
N LEU A 32 10.13 0.04 -7.49
CA LEU A 32 8.88 -0.61 -7.85
C LEU A 32 9.12 -2.08 -8.24
N ALA A 33 10.16 -2.37 -9.03
CA ALA A 33 10.53 -3.75 -9.37
C ALA A 33 10.95 -4.56 -8.13
N PHE A 34 11.73 -3.96 -7.23
CA PHE A 34 12.11 -4.58 -5.97
C PHE A 34 10.89 -4.87 -5.10
N THR A 35 10.00 -3.89 -4.91
CA THR A 35 8.78 -4.02 -4.11
C THR A 35 7.84 -5.06 -4.71
N ALA A 36 7.67 -5.08 -6.03
CA ALA A 36 6.92 -6.12 -6.72
C ALA A 36 7.52 -7.52 -6.48
N GLY A 37 8.85 -7.64 -6.51
CA GLY A 37 9.57 -8.87 -6.19
C GLY A 37 9.37 -9.31 -4.73
N VAL A 38 9.45 -8.39 -3.78
CA VAL A 38 9.20 -8.66 -2.35
C VAL A 38 7.77 -9.14 -2.13
N LEU A 39 6.76 -8.45 -2.69
CA LEU A 39 5.36 -8.85 -2.58
C LEU A 39 5.12 -10.23 -3.21
N LEU A 40 5.69 -10.50 -4.38
CA LEU A 40 5.61 -11.82 -5.01
C LEU A 40 6.27 -12.90 -4.14
N GLY A 41 7.40 -12.57 -3.51
CA GLY A 41 8.09 -13.45 -2.56
C GLY A 41 7.24 -13.75 -1.32
N VAL A 42 6.65 -12.73 -0.69
CA VAL A 42 5.76 -12.88 0.48
C VAL A 42 4.55 -13.75 0.11
N VAL A 43 3.89 -13.47 -1.01
CA VAL A 43 2.75 -14.30 -1.45
C VAL A 43 3.17 -15.75 -1.68
N SER A 44 4.33 -15.97 -2.28
CA SER A 44 4.79 -17.30 -2.70
C SER A 44 5.39 -18.14 -1.58
N PHE A 45 6.14 -17.52 -0.67
CA PHE A 45 6.95 -18.22 0.35
C PHE A 45 6.40 -18.10 1.77
N ASP A 46 5.45 -17.21 2.01
CA ASP A 46 4.85 -17.00 3.33
C ASP A 46 3.34 -17.32 3.28
N ILE A 47 2.57 -16.54 2.52
CA ILE A 47 1.10 -16.61 2.51
C ILE A 47 0.58 -17.93 1.91
N LEU A 48 1.07 -18.34 0.73
CA LEU A 48 0.60 -19.58 0.11
C LEU A 48 0.91 -20.82 0.96
N PRO A 49 2.16 -21.05 1.44
CA PRO A 49 2.45 -22.16 2.34
C PRO A 49 1.57 -22.17 3.60
N GLU A 50 1.36 -21.01 4.23
CA GLU A 50 0.53 -20.88 5.43
C GLU A 50 -0.93 -21.28 5.15
N ILE A 51 -1.50 -20.85 4.03
CA ILE A 51 -2.85 -21.22 3.60
C ILE A 51 -2.98 -22.75 3.46
N PHE A 52 -2.00 -23.40 2.83
CA PHE A 52 -2.01 -24.87 2.71
C PHE A 52 -1.88 -25.56 4.07
N GLY A 53 -1.08 -25.01 4.98
CA GLY A 53 -0.97 -25.48 6.36
C GLY A 53 -2.31 -25.41 7.10
N LEU A 54 -2.95 -24.24 7.10
CA LEU A 54 -4.25 -24.02 7.73
C LEU A 54 -5.36 -24.88 7.11
N ALA A 55 -5.36 -25.02 5.78
CA ALA A 55 -6.31 -25.88 5.09
C ALA A 55 -6.15 -27.34 5.53
N HIS A 56 -4.90 -27.82 5.64
CA HIS A 56 -4.62 -29.16 6.13
C HIS A 56 -5.07 -29.37 7.58
N GLU A 57 -4.75 -28.43 8.48
CA GLU A 57 -5.13 -28.49 9.90
C GLU A 57 -6.65 -28.50 10.11
N GLN A 58 -7.40 -27.79 9.28
CA GLN A 58 -8.86 -27.72 9.36
C GLN A 58 -9.57 -28.79 8.52
N GLY A 59 -8.83 -29.65 7.82
CA GLY A 59 -9.40 -30.65 6.92
C GLY A 59 -10.17 -30.05 5.73
N LEU A 60 -9.80 -28.83 5.32
CA LEU A 60 -10.40 -28.09 4.21
C LEU A 60 -9.58 -28.28 2.92
N ASP A 61 -10.26 -28.17 1.78
CA ASP A 61 -9.59 -28.13 0.48
C ASP A 61 -9.07 -26.71 0.17
N ALA A 62 -7.82 -26.62 -0.25
CA ALA A 62 -7.16 -25.36 -0.59
C ALA A 62 -7.68 -24.75 -1.91
N THR A 63 -8.46 -25.49 -2.71
CA THR A 63 -9.06 -25.00 -3.96
C THR A 63 -9.83 -23.70 -3.76
N GLY A 64 -10.57 -23.55 -2.65
CA GLY A 64 -11.32 -22.34 -2.34
C GLY A 64 -10.42 -21.10 -2.20
N ALA A 65 -9.27 -21.25 -1.53
CA ALA A 65 -8.30 -20.17 -1.37
C ALA A 65 -7.63 -19.82 -2.72
N MET A 66 -7.34 -20.81 -3.56
CA MET A 66 -6.79 -20.58 -4.90
C MET A 66 -7.79 -19.88 -5.82
N ILE A 67 -9.08 -20.20 -5.74
CA ILE A 67 -10.14 -19.46 -6.44
C ILE A 67 -10.20 -18.01 -5.96
N ALA A 68 -10.14 -17.78 -4.64
CA ALA A 68 -10.14 -16.43 -4.08
C ALA A 68 -8.92 -15.62 -4.53
N LEU A 69 -7.73 -16.23 -4.61
CA LEU A 69 -6.52 -15.62 -5.14
C LEU A 69 -6.71 -15.16 -6.60
N VAL A 70 -7.19 -16.05 -7.46
CA VAL A 70 -7.43 -15.73 -8.88
C VAL A 70 -8.52 -14.68 -9.04
N ALA A 71 -9.62 -14.79 -8.29
CA ALA A 71 -10.70 -13.82 -8.32
C ALA A 71 -10.24 -12.43 -7.87
N GLY A 72 -9.45 -12.35 -6.80
CA GLY A 72 -8.83 -11.12 -6.33
C GLY A 72 -7.91 -10.52 -7.39
N PHE A 73 -7.02 -11.32 -7.99
CA PHE A 73 -6.16 -10.87 -9.09
C PHE A 73 -6.96 -10.32 -10.27
N LEU A 74 -7.99 -11.04 -10.74
CA LEU A 74 -8.82 -10.59 -11.87
C LEU A 74 -9.62 -9.32 -11.54
N LEU A 75 -10.10 -9.18 -10.30
CA LEU A 75 -10.78 -7.98 -9.84
C LEU A 75 -9.84 -6.78 -9.89
N PHE A 76 -8.64 -6.88 -9.29
CA PHE A 76 -7.67 -5.79 -9.29
C PHE A 76 -7.14 -5.49 -10.69
N HIS A 77 -6.90 -6.52 -11.50
CA HIS A 77 -6.51 -6.35 -12.91
C HIS A 77 -7.60 -5.64 -13.71
N GLY A 78 -8.87 -6.00 -13.48
CA GLY A 78 -10.01 -5.34 -14.11
C GLY A 78 -10.15 -3.88 -13.67
N LEU A 79 -10.00 -3.60 -12.37
CA LEU A 79 -10.02 -2.23 -11.83
C LEU A 79 -8.87 -1.39 -12.39
N GLU A 80 -7.65 -1.94 -12.43
CA GLU A 80 -6.48 -1.30 -13.06
C GLU A 80 -6.82 -0.94 -14.51
N LYS A 81 -7.30 -1.89 -15.31
CA LYS A 81 -7.67 -1.62 -16.69
C LYS A 81 -8.81 -0.63 -16.81
N PHE A 82 -9.82 -0.67 -15.95
CA PHE A 82 -10.92 0.29 -16.00
C PHE A 82 -10.46 1.73 -15.73
N VAL A 83 -9.55 1.90 -14.76
CA VAL A 83 -8.94 3.19 -14.41
C VAL A 83 -7.95 3.64 -15.49
N LEU A 84 -7.08 2.76 -15.98
CA LEU A 84 -6.09 3.09 -17.02
C LEU A 84 -6.69 3.23 -18.42
N ILE A 85 -7.80 2.55 -18.76
CA ILE A 85 -8.48 2.70 -20.06
C ILE A 85 -9.16 4.08 -20.15
N HIS A 86 -9.60 4.66 -19.03
CA HIS A 86 -9.97 6.08 -18.97
C HIS A 86 -8.78 7.05 -19.13
N HIS A 87 -7.55 6.55 -19.08
CA HIS A 87 -6.31 7.29 -19.36
C HIS A 87 -5.69 6.93 -20.72
N GLY A 88 -6.24 5.95 -21.45
CA GLY A 88 -5.70 5.41 -22.71
C GLY A 88 -5.96 6.25 -23.96
N HIS A 89 -6.64 7.40 -23.86
CA HIS A 89 -6.79 8.36 -24.95
C HIS A 89 -5.78 9.52 -24.90
N GLU A 90 -4.79 9.47 -24.00
CA GLU A 90 -3.73 10.50 -23.91
C GLU A 90 -2.51 10.22 -24.81
N GLY A 91 -2.64 9.29 -25.78
CA GLY A 91 -1.56 8.95 -26.72
C GLY A 91 -1.37 9.93 -27.89
N ASP A 92 -2.29 10.87 -28.12
CA ASP A 92 -2.33 11.61 -29.39
C ASP A 92 -2.45 13.14 -29.27
N TYR A 93 -2.47 13.73 -28.06
CA TYR A 93 -2.60 15.18 -27.94
C TYR A 93 -1.75 15.78 -26.82
N ALA A 94 -1.04 16.85 -27.21
CA ALA A 94 -0.26 17.86 -26.48
C ALA A 94 -0.25 17.86 -24.94
N THR A 95 0.87 18.36 -24.40
CA THR A 95 1.17 18.68 -23.01
C THR A 95 0.03 19.42 -22.27
N HIS A 96 -0.92 18.68 -21.73
CA HIS A 96 -1.94 19.20 -20.82
C HIS A 96 -1.77 18.62 -19.42
N ARG A 97 -1.40 19.49 -18.47
CA ARG A 97 -1.48 19.19 -17.04
C ARG A 97 -2.97 19.07 -16.68
N HIS A 98 -3.42 17.92 -16.22
CA HIS A 98 -4.76 17.74 -15.65
C HIS A 98 -4.74 17.91 -14.12
N PRO A 99 -4.95 19.13 -13.59
CA PRO A 99 -4.88 19.41 -12.14
C PRO A 99 -5.92 18.64 -11.31
N ARG A 100 -7.01 18.14 -11.93
CA ARG A 100 -8.07 17.41 -11.21
C ARG A 100 -7.62 16.04 -10.70
N VAL A 101 -6.75 15.33 -11.42
CA VAL A 101 -6.26 14.01 -11.00
C VAL A 101 -5.38 14.15 -9.76
N GLY A 102 -4.48 15.14 -9.75
CA GLY A 102 -3.62 15.41 -8.59
C GLY A 102 -4.39 15.80 -7.32
N VAL A 103 -5.49 16.56 -7.45
CA VAL A 103 -6.33 16.92 -6.29
C VAL A 103 -7.07 15.72 -5.72
N VAL A 104 -7.61 14.84 -6.57
CA VAL A 104 -8.29 13.62 -6.11
C VAL A 104 -7.29 12.66 -5.42
N SER A 105 -6.11 12.45 -6.00
CA SER A 105 -5.05 11.65 -5.38
C SER A 105 -4.59 12.25 -4.04
N ALA A 106 -4.44 13.57 -3.95
CA ALA A 106 -4.07 14.23 -2.70
C ALA A 106 -5.14 14.08 -1.61
N LEU A 107 -6.43 14.21 -1.98
CA LEU A 107 -7.54 14.00 -1.04
C LEU A 107 -7.61 12.54 -0.56
N ALA A 108 -7.39 11.59 -1.46
CA ALA A 108 -7.32 10.17 -1.10
C ALA A 108 -6.18 9.90 -0.12
N LEU A 109 -4.99 10.47 -0.35
CA LEU A 109 -3.83 10.33 0.53
C LEU A 109 -4.10 10.95 1.92
N VAL A 110 -4.74 12.13 1.99
CA VAL A 110 -5.14 12.75 3.26
C VAL A 110 -6.09 11.83 4.04
N GLY A 111 -7.07 11.22 3.37
CA GLY A 111 -7.99 10.27 4.00
C GLY A 111 -7.28 9.02 4.52
N HIS A 112 -6.31 8.51 3.75
CA HIS A 112 -5.49 7.35 4.13
C HIS A 112 -4.66 7.64 5.38
N SER A 113 -3.84 8.70 5.37
CA SER A 113 -2.99 9.08 6.49
C SER A 113 -3.79 9.46 7.75
N PHE A 114 -5.03 9.96 7.59
CA PHE A 114 -5.93 10.16 8.72
C PHE A 114 -6.32 8.82 9.37
N MET A 115 -6.65 7.81 8.57
CA MET A 115 -7.02 6.48 9.08
C MET A 115 -5.84 5.78 9.75
N ASP A 116 -4.62 5.98 9.27
CA ASP A 116 -3.40 5.53 9.92
C ASP A 116 -3.20 6.14 11.31
N GLY A 117 -3.45 7.44 11.44
CA GLY A 117 -3.45 8.11 12.75
C GLY A 117 -4.50 7.54 13.71
N VAL A 118 -5.70 7.21 13.21
CA VAL A 118 -6.75 6.53 14.00
C VAL A 118 -6.29 5.13 14.42
N ALA A 119 -5.66 4.37 13.52
CA ALA A 119 -5.15 3.02 13.80
C ALA A 119 -4.09 3.03 14.92
N ILE A 120 -3.11 3.95 14.84
CA ILE A 120 -2.10 4.14 15.89
C ILE A 120 -2.78 4.47 17.23
N GLY A 121 -3.72 5.43 17.23
CA GLY A 121 -4.43 5.84 18.44
C GLY A 121 -5.20 4.68 19.09
N LEU A 122 -5.91 3.89 18.30
CA LEU A 122 -6.63 2.70 18.77
C LEU A 122 -5.68 1.61 19.28
N ALA A 123 -4.56 1.37 18.60
CA ALA A 123 -3.57 0.37 19.01
C ALA A 123 -2.95 0.70 20.37
N PHE A 124 -2.59 1.97 20.62
CA PHE A 124 -2.11 2.42 21.93
C PHE A 124 -3.19 2.40 23.01
N LYS A 125 -4.47 2.53 22.64
CA LYS A 125 -5.60 2.36 23.56
C LYS A 125 -5.75 0.89 24.01
N VAL A 126 -5.38 -0.07 23.15
CA VAL A 126 -5.35 -1.50 23.51
C VAL A 126 -4.19 -1.80 24.45
N SER A 127 -2.95 -1.57 24.01
CA SER A 127 -1.75 -1.64 24.86
C SER A 127 -0.51 -1.09 24.16
N PRO A 128 0.56 -0.70 24.90
CA PRO A 128 1.83 -0.33 24.30
C PRO A 128 2.48 -1.44 23.47
N ALA A 129 2.27 -2.71 23.84
CA ALA A 129 2.80 -3.87 23.11
C ALA A 129 2.18 -4.03 21.71
N VAL A 130 0.96 -3.52 21.51
CA VAL A 130 0.29 -3.47 20.20
C VAL A 130 0.55 -2.12 19.50
N GLY A 131 0.53 -1.02 20.26
CA GLY A 131 0.73 0.33 19.74
C GLY A 131 2.10 0.57 19.10
N ILE A 132 3.18 0.06 19.70
CA ILE A 132 4.54 0.25 19.16
C ILE A 132 4.72 -0.43 17.81
N PRO A 133 4.40 -1.74 17.63
CA PRO A 133 4.47 -2.39 16.32
C PRO A 133 3.60 -1.70 15.26
N VAL A 134 2.36 -1.32 15.60
CA VAL A 134 1.46 -0.63 14.66
C VAL A 134 2.04 0.72 14.24
N ALA A 135 2.58 1.50 15.18
CA ALA A 135 3.20 2.78 14.85
C ALA A 135 4.45 2.62 13.96
N ILE A 136 5.29 1.61 14.20
CA ILE A 136 6.44 1.30 13.35
C ILE A 136 5.98 0.91 11.95
N ALA A 137 4.96 0.05 11.85
CA ALA A 137 4.41 -0.39 10.57
C ALA A 137 3.88 0.79 9.75
N VAL A 138 3.08 1.66 10.38
CA VAL A 138 2.53 2.87 9.74
C VAL A 138 3.65 3.81 9.29
N ILE A 139 4.58 4.17 10.17
CA ILE A 139 5.68 5.08 9.81
C ILE A 139 6.55 4.51 8.68
N ALA A 140 6.72 3.19 8.63
CA ALA A 140 7.46 2.53 7.57
C ALA A 140 6.74 2.60 6.22
N HIS A 141 5.42 2.34 6.18
CA HIS A 141 4.66 2.43 4.93
C HIS A 141 4.41 3.87 4.49
N ASP A 142 4.34 4.82 5.43
CA ASP A 142 4.16 6.26 5.13
C ASP A 142 5.28 6.78 4.23
N PHE A 143 6.50 6.23 4.32
CA PHE A 143 7.59 6.55 3.40
C PHE A 143 7.31 6.09 1.96
N CYS A 144 6.63 4.97 1.78
CA CYS A 144 6.26 4.45 0.45
C CYS A 144 5.04 5.20 -0.13
N ASP A 145 4.20 5.77 0.73
CA ASP A 145 3.04 6.58 0.33
C ASP A 145 3.42 7.95 -0.23
N GLY A 146 4.59 8.48 0.17
CA GLY A 146 5.16 9.74 -0.30
C GLY A 146 5.84 9.62 -1.66
#